data_AF-A0A7V9UHE1-F1
#
_entry.id   AF-A0A7V9UHE1-F1
#
_cell.length_a   1.000
_cell.length_b   1.000
_cell.length_c   1.000
_cell.angle_alpha   90.00
_cell.angle_beta   90.00
_cell.angle_gamma   90.00
#
_symmetry.space_group_name_H-M   'P 1'
#
loop_
_entity.id
_entity.type
_entity.pdbx_description
1 polymer ?
#
loop_
_entity_poly.entity_id
_entity_poly.type
_entity_poly.pdbx_seq_one_letter_code
_entity_poly.pdbx_strand_id
1 'polypeptide(L)'
;MLMPATLTENLMSYGSASTDQQLLQLLQSNINDYAHFFIFACDDENWRSMHSEFISESLKWFTDQFLANTISASIAGEVVDSIKHHYFGLKPLLPLNVNFMAIDGQLPINSLMYQASSPFFQHLIHKSCYGKSGKNLYISGMQLSEVKIVDEYVYTNEVHELWKLSDRQLKRMLDVSFKFDLPGLAELCQILLWRRLEPLLVYGSLITSHENSWEFLREKCGEIINASDAGIEISFPNRYSVSCYLESITERSLESFRKVMPIITHLIYGSRIADEKGFHRLLQECPKLISVDLGRTENYSYHFEQLPEQVNEVIFSGCSWLNDSNFKAIIVHCPSVRSLDLMGCTTLTAMGWGELLNLPNLKRLNISNCSVIVDKELSVILDAATDLIELNLDGCDQISESGFQQLSQGKRMLEVLSMARTNATDASVILIAEQQRGLSKLNISSCHHITEAAVVETLKIAKNLRELNCTACSISFTLLEDLRKQYPNVQIL
;
A
#
# COMPACT_ATOMS: atom_id res chain seq x y z
N MET A 1 -12.47 50.77 7.57
CA MET A 1 -13.06 50.28 6.29
C MET A 1 -14.23 49.33 6.62
N LEU A 2 -15.20 49.10 5.71
CA LEU A 2 -16.19 48.02 5.91
C LEU A 2 -15.49 46.66 5.78
N MET A 3 -15.68 45.76 6.75
CA MET A 3 -15.03 44.45 6.77
C MET A 3 -15.91 43.38 6.11
N PRO A 4 -15.32 42.31 5.53
CA PRO A 4 -16.06 41.13 5.06
C PRO A 4 -17.06 40.60 6.09
N ALA A 5 -18.25 40.21 5.64
CA ALA A 5 -19.41 39.93 6.50
C ALA A 5 -19.26 38.73 7.46
N THR A 6 -18.26 37.86 7.26
CA THR A 6 -18.07 36.60 7.98
C THR A 6 -16.73 36.50 8.72
N LEU A 7 -16.00 37.61 8.87
CA LEU A 7 -14.74 37.64 9.61
C LEU A 7 -14.90 37.21 11.07
N THR A 8 -13.92 36.46 11.56
CA THR A 8 -13.82 36.08 12.97
C THR A 8 -13.44 37.28 13.84
N GLU A 9 -13.84 37.27 15.12
CA GLU A 9 -13.59 38.38 16.06
C GLU A 9 -12.11 38.80 16.12
N ASN A 10 -11.19 37.84 16.01
CA ASN A 10 -9.75 38.11 16.04
C ASN A 10 -9.28 38.95 14.84
N LEU A 11 -9.87 38.72 13.66
CA LEU A 11 -9.53 39.42 12.43
C LEU A 11 -10.26 40.77 12.28
N MET A 12 -11.32 41.01 13.05
CA MET A 12 -12.03 42.31 13.05
C MET A 12 -11.15 43.47 13.51
N SER A 13 -10.08 43.18 14.28
CA SER A 13 -9.10 44.18 14.73
C SER A 13 -8.37 44.89 13.57
N TYR A 14 -8.27 44.26 12.41
CA TYR A 14 -7.69 44.83 11.19
C TYR A 14 -8.59 45.89 10.54
N GLY A 15 -9.85 46.03 10.97
CA GLY A 15 -10.80 47.04 10.48
C GLY A 15 -10.42 48.51 10.78
N SER A 16 -9.38 48.71 11.60
CA SER A 16 -8.73 50.00 11.81
C SER A 16 -8.04 50.56 10.56
N ALA A 17 -7.80 49.72 9.55
CA ALA A 17 -7.33 50.16 8.24
C ALA A 17 -8.36 51.07 7.53
N SER A 18 -7.85 52.14 6.95
CA SER A 18 -8.64 53.12 6.19
C SER A 18 -8.57 52.91 4.68
N THR A 19 -7.55 52.21 4.18
CA THR A 19 -7.30 51.91 2.76
C THR A 19 -6.83 50.47 2.56
N ASP A 20 -6.97 49.94 1.34
CA ASP A 20 -6.50 48.59 0.97
C ASP A 20 -4.99 48.44 1.23
N GLN A 21 -4.19 49.46 0.89
CA GLN A 21 -2.74 49.45 1.12
C GLN A 21 -2.38 49.37 2.61
N GLN A 22 -3.11 50.08 3.47
CA GLN A 22 -2.89 50.02 4.91
C GLN A 22 -3.26 48.63 5.45
N LEU A 23 -4.35 48.05 4.96
CA LEU A 23 -4.79 46.71 5.35
C LEU A 23 -3.76 45.63 4.94
N LEU A 24 -3.25 45.68 3.71
CA LEU A 24 -2.20 44.79 3.22
C LEU A 24 -0.95 44.84 4.11
N GLN A 25 -0.49 46.05 4.49
CA GLN A 25 0.68 46.21 5.36
C GLN A 25 0.49 45.62 6.75
N LEU A 26 -0.71 45.75 7.34
CA LEU A 26 -1.00 45.17 8.64
C LEU A 26 -1.01 43.64 8.58
N LEU A 27 -1.68 43.06 7.60
CA LEU A 27 -1.81 41.61 7.46
C LEU A 27 -0.47 40.92 7.14
N GLN A 28 0.44 41.58 6.41
CA GLN A 28 1.78 41.04 6.12
C GLN A 28 2.61 40.72 7.38
N SER A 29 2.27 41.28 8.55
CA SER A 29 2.95 40.98 9.82
C SER A 29 2.58 39.60 10.40
N ASN A 30 1.46 39.02 10.00
CA ASN A 30 0.99 37.70 10.42
C ASN A 30 0.41 36.93 9.22
N ILE A 31 1.21 36.02 8.67
CA ILE A 31 0.89 35.24 7.46
C ILE A 31 -0.39 34.43 7.62
N ASN A 32 -0.66 33.87 8.80
CA ASN A 32 -1.87 33.08 9.05
C ASN A 32 -3.11 33.98 9.01
N ASP A 33 -3.07 35.11 9.72
CA ASP A 33 -4.17 36.08 9.71
C ASP A 33 -4.42 36.60 8.29
N TYR A 34 -3.36 36.84 7.52
CA TYR A 34 -3.48 37.27 6.13
C TYR A 34 -4.16 36.21 5.26
N ALA A 35 -3.73 34.95 5.34
CA ALA A 35 -4.34 33.86 4.58
C ALA A 35 -5.83 33.71 4.91
N HIS A 36 -6.17 33.67 6.20
CA HIS A 36 -7.57 33.59 6.62
C HIS A 36 -8.39 34.80 6.19
N PHE A 37 -7.86 36.02 6.38
CA PHE A 37 -8.55 37.23 5.94
C PHE A 37 -8.79 37.21 4.42
N PHE A 38 -7.79 36.81 3.64
CA PHE A 38 -7.91 36.68 2.18
C PHE A 38 -8.99 35.69 1.78
N ILE A 39 -9.11 34.54 2.46
CA ILE A 39 -10.15 33.54 2.20
C ILE A 39 -11.54 34.14 2.47
N PHE A 40 -11.75 34.78 3.63
CA PHE A 40 -13.02 35.45 3.94
C PHE A 40 -13.34 36.58 2.95
N ALA A 41 -12.33 37.34 2.53
CA ALA A 41 -12.48 38.39 1.53
C ALA A 41 -12.85 37.83 0.15
N CYS A 42 -12.36 36.63 -0.21
CA CYS A 42 -12.76 35.96 -1.44
C CYS A 42 -14.21 35.47 -1.38
N ASP A 43 -14.68 35.01 -0.22
CA ASP A 43 -16.06 34.51 -0.03
C ASP A 43 -17.11 35.63 -0.05
N ASP A 44 -16.75 36.85 0.35
CA ASP A 44 -17.65 38.02 0.29
C ASP A 44 -17.60 38.71 -1.09
N GLU A 45 -18.55 38.35 -1.95
CA GLU A 45 -18.64 38.87 -3.31
C GLU A 45 -18.72 40.40 -3.39
N ASN A 46 -19.48 41.03 -2.47
CA ASN A 46 -19.61 42.48 -2.42
C ASN A 46 -18.26 43.11 -2.03
N TRP A 47 -17.63 42.60 -0.99
CA TRP A 47 -16.34 43.10 -0.52
C TRP A 47 -15.26 42.95 -1.59
N ARG A 48 -15.15 41.77 -2.19
CA ARG A 48 -14.23 41.45 -3.29
C ARG A 48 -14.40 42.42 -4.47
N SER A 49 -15.63 42.79 -4.80
CA SER A 49 -15.91 43.75 -5.89
C SER A 49 -15.47 45.18 -5.56
N MET A 50 -15.62 45.60 -4.30
CA MET A 50 -15.22 46.94 -3.83
C MET A 50 -13.71 47.06 -3.64
N HIS A 51 -13.04 45.95 -3.27
CA HIS A 51 -11.63 45.91 -2.88
C HIS A 51 -10.79 45.03 -3.83
N SER A 52 -10.97 45.21 -5.14
CA SER A 52 -10.25 44.44 -6.15
C SER A 52 -8.73 44.68 -6.14
N GLU A 53 -8.27 45.87 -5.71
CA GLU A 53 -6.84 46.18 -5.52
C GLU A 53 -6.24 45.30 -4.42
N PHE A 54 -6.91 45.19 -3.26
CA PHE A 54 -6.52 44.27 -2.20
C PHE A 54 -6.37 42.83 -2.71
N ILE A 55 -7.37 42.31 -3.44
CA ILE A 55 -7.36 40.92 -3.93
C ILE A 55 -6.20 40.69 -4.89
N SER A 56 -6.00 41.60 -5.86
CA SER A 56 -4.92 41.50 -6.85
C SER A 56 -3.54 41.52 -6.19
N GLU A 57 -3.29 42.47 -5.29
CA GLU A 57 -2.00 42.57 -4.60
C GLU A 57 -1.79 41.42 -3.61
N SER A 58 -2.84 40.89 -2.99
CA SER A 58 -2.77 39.69 -2.15
C SER A 58 -2.33 38.48 -2.96
N LEU A 59 -2.98 38.21 -4.10
CA LEU A 59 -2.63 37.09 -4.99
C LEU A 59 -1.17 37.16 -5.46
N LYS A 60 -0.72 38.36 -5.82
CA LYS A 60 0.68 38.62 -6.17
C LYS A 60 1.61 38.36 -5.00
N TRP A 61 1.28 38.88 -3.81
CA TRP A 61 2.06 38.67 -2.61
C TRP A 61 2.18 37.17 -2.27
N PHE A 62 1.08 36.42 -2.21
CA PHE A 62 1.11 34.97 -1.96
C PHE A 62 1.93 34.23 -3.01
N THR A 63 1.82 34.62 -4.28
CA THR A 63 2.58 34.03 -5.37
C THR A 63 4.09 34.24 -5.20
N ASP A 64 4.51 35.46 -4.87
CA ASP A 64 5.92 35.80 -4.68
C ASP A 64 6.49 35.18 -3.41
N GLN A 65 5.73 35.19 -2.31
CA GLN A 65 6.12 34.62 -1.03
C GLN A 65 6.26 33.10 -1.10
N PHE A 66 5.31 32.40 -1.72
CA PHE A 66 5.43 30.95 -1.86
C PHE A 66 6.59 30.54 -2.77
N LEU A 67 6.84 31.31 -3.84
CA LEU A 67 8.04 31.12 -4.68
C LEU A 67 9.35 31.39 -3.91
N ALA A 68 9.34 32.33 -2.96
CA ALA A 68 10.47 32.61 -2.07
C ALA A 68 10.59 31.59 -0.92
N ASN A 69 9.69 30.60 -0.85
CA ASN A 69 9.60 29.60 0.22
C ASN A 69 9.43 30.22 1.62
N THR A 70 8.75 31.37 1.70
CA THR A 70 8.44 32.05 2.98
C THR A 70 7.10 31.61 3.58
N ILE A 71 6.21 31.06 2.76
CA ILE A 71 4.91 30.52 3.18
C ILE A 71 4.96 28.99 3.10
N SER A 72 4.34 28.30 4.07
CA SER A 72 4.27 26.84 4.10
C SER A 72 3.32 26.29 3.02
N ALA A 73 3.53 25.03 2.62
CA ALA A 73 2.63 24.37 1.67
C ALA A 73 1.18 24.26 2.18
N SER A 74 0.98 24.18 3.51
CA SER A 74 -0.35 24.15 4.12
C SER A 74 -1.11 25.45 3.87
N ILE A 75 -0.50 26.59 4.17
CA ILE A 75 -1.12 27.91 3.99
C ILE A 75 -1.34 28.19 2.51
N ALA A 76 -0.37 27.85 1.66
CA ALA A 76 -0.50 27.98 0.22
C ALA A 76 -1.66 27.13 -0.33
N GLY A 77 -1.86 25.92 0.22
CA GLY A 77 -2.99 25.04 -0.10
C GLY A 77 -4.34 25.70 0.19
N GLU A 78 -4.53 26.26 1.39
CA GLU A 78 -5.78 26.93 1.78
C GLU A 78 -6.10 28.13 0.86
N VAL A 79 -5.07 28.93 0.53
CA VAL A 79 -5.22 30.05 -0.41
C VAL A 79 -5.59 29.55 -1.81
N VAL A 80 -4.92 28.50 -2.29
CA VAL A 80 -5.18 27.90 -3.60
C VAL A 80 -6.57 27.29 -3.68
N ASP A 81 -7.06 26.65 -2.62
CA ASP A 81 -8.43 26.10 -2.58
C ASP A 81 -9.48 27.21 -2.68
N SER A 82 -9.27 28.34 -2.00
CA SER A 82 -10.13 29.53 -2.17
C SER A 82 -10.07 30.09 -3.59
N ILE A 83 -8.87 30.14 -4.20
CA ILE A 83 -8.70 30.54 -5.60
C ILE A 83 -9.49 29.63 -6.53
N LYS A 84 -9.42 28.31 -6.34
CA LYS A 84 -10.15 27.32 -7.15
C LYS A 84 -11.66 27.47 -6.98
N HIS A 85 -12.14 27.65 -5.75
CA HIS A 85 -13.56 27.84 -5.46
C HIS A 85 -14.15 29.08 -6.17
N HIS A 86 -13.39 30.18 -6.21
CA HIS A 86 -13.79 31.44 -6.86
C HIS A 86 -13.10 31.68 -8.20
N TYR A 87 -12.73 30.61 -8.91
CA TYR A 87 -11.82 30.65 -10.06
C TYR A 87 -12.23 31.67 -11.13
N PHE A 88 -13.51 31.73 -11.52
CA PHE A 88 -13.96 32.64 -12.58
C PHE A 88 -13.75 34.13 -12.24
N GLY A 89 -13.93 34.51 -10.96
CA GLY A 89 -13.76 35.89 -10.50
C GLY A 89 -12.29 36.26 -10.26
N LEU A 90 -11.47 35.30 -9.80
CA LEU A 90 -10.09 35.55 -9.41
C LEU A 90 -9.07 35.32 -10.53
N LYS A 91 -9.38 34.47 -11.52
CA LYS A 91 -8.47 34.16 -12.64
C LYS A 91 -7.88 35.40 -13.33
N PRO A 92 -8.65 36.46 -13.64
CA PRO A 92 -8.09 37.65 -14.30
C PRO A 92 -7.06 38.41 -13.45
N LEU A 93 -7.08 38.20 -12.12
CA LEU A 93 -6.20 38.86 -11.14
C LEU A 93 -4.96 38.02 -10.82
N LEU A 94 -4.93 36.73 -11.19
CA LEU A 94 -3.81 35.84 -10.91
C LEU A 94 -2.60 36.18 -11.78
N PRO A 95 -1.42 36.43 -11.19
CA PRO A 95 -0.22 36.76 -11.96
C PRO A 95 0.35 35.52 -12.65
N LEU A 96 0.61 35.62 -13.96
CA LEU A 96 1.38 34.62 -14.70
C LEU A 96 2.85 35.03 -14.68
N ASN A 97 3.66 34.32 -13.91
CA ASN A 97 5.01 34.76 -13.54
C ASN A 97 6.13 33.76 -13.90
N VAL A 98 5.77 32.60 -14.46
CA VAL A 98 6.67 31.56 -14.93
C VAL A 98 6.20 31.06 -16.29
N ASN A 99 7.10 30.70 -17.20
CA ASN A 99 6.74 30.09 -18.47
C ASN A 99 7.05 28.60 -18.45
N PHE A 100 6.05 27.77 -18.72
CA PHE A 100 6.24 26.35 -19.02
C PHE A 100 6.69 26.20 -20.48
N MET A 101 7.84 25.57 -20.69
CA MET A 101 8.40 25.34 -22.02
C MET A 101 8.03 23.93 -22.52
N ALA A 102 7.09 23.87 -23.45
CA ALA A 102 6.75 22.67 -24.20
C ALA A 102 7.70 22.51 -25.42
N ILE A 103 7.63 21.37 -26.11
CA ILE A 103 8.43 21.11 -27.31
C ILE A 103 8.09 22.09 -28.44
N ASP A 104 6.81 22.40 -28.60
CA ASP A 104 6.22 23.14 -29.71
C ASP A 104 5.68 24.53 -29.31
N GLY A 105 5.98 25.00 -28.10
CA GLY A 105 5.57 26.32 -27.64
C GLY A 105 5.85 26.59 -26.16
N GLN A 106 5.34 27.71 -25.66
CA GLN A 106 5.40 28.07 -24.25
C GLN A 106 4.01 28.44 -23.73
N LEU A 107 3.75 28.15 -22.46
CA LEU A 107 2.54 28.56 -21.76
C LEU A 107 2.93 29.36 -20.50
N PRO A 108 2.52 30.62 -20.37
CA PRO A 108 2.68 31.36 -19.12
C PRO A 108 1.75 30.79 -18.06
N ILE A 109 2.28 30.52 -16.88
CA ILE A 109 1.59 29.87 -15.75
C ILE A 109 1.82 30.66 -14.45
N ASN A 110 0.97 30.41 -13.46
CA ASN A 110 1.16 30.92 -12.11
C ASN A 110 1.94 29.91 -11.25
N SER A 111 3.03 30.36 -10.63
CA SER A 111 3.87 29.49 -9.80
C SER A 111 3.19 29.00 -8.52
N LEU A 112 2.28 29.76 -7.92
CA LEU A 112 1.57 29.33 -6.70
C LEU A 112 0.68 28.12 -7.00
N MET A 113 -0.14 28.20 -8.05
CA MET A 113 -1.05 27.13 -8.45
C MET A 113 -0.31 25.82 -8.72
N TYR A 114 0.78 25.86 -9.49
CA TYR A 114 1.56 24.67 -9.83
C TYR A 114 2.30 24.08 -8.63
N GLN A 115 2.98 24.92 -7.82
CA GLN A 115 3.73 24.44 -6.66
C GLN A 115 2.81 23.84 -5.58
N ALA A 116 1.60 24.38 -5.41
CA ALA A 116 0.65 23.85 -4.42
C ALA A 116 -0.06 22.58 -4.91
N SER A 117 -0.23 22.41 -6.23
CA SER A 117 -0.94 21.27 -6.80
C SER A 117 -0.09 20.00 -6.91
N SER A 118 1.24 20.10 -6.84
CA SER A 118 2.13 18.95 -7.00
C SER A 118 3.50 19.17 -6.34
N PRO A 119 3.99 18.19 -5.55
CA PRO A 119 5.36 18.20 -5.03
C PRO A 119 6.43 18.27 -6.12
N PHE A 120 6.18 17.64 -7.28
CA PHE A 120 7.09 17.69 -8.42
C PHE A 120 7.27 19.12 -8.92
N PHE A 121 6.16 19.84 -9.13
CA PHE A 121 6.22 21.23 -9.58
C PHE A 121 6.79 22.15 -8.52
N GLN A 122 6.48 21.92 -7.24
CA GLN A 122 7.12 22.62 -6.12
C GLN A 122 8.64 22.54 -6.21
N HIS A 123 9.16 21.32 -6.30
CA HIS A 123 10.60 21.08 -6.43
C HIS A 123 11.19 21.71 -7.69
N LEU A 124 10.53 21.51 -8.84
CA LEU A 124 11.01 21.97 -10.13
C LEU A 124 11.10 23.51 -10.19
N ILE A 125 10.04 24.19 -9.73
CA ILE A 125 9.95 25.65 -9.72
C ILE A 125 10.97 26.23 -8.73
N HIS A 126 11.06 25.67 -7.53
CA HIS A 126 12.06 26.11 -6.55
C HIS A 126 13.48 25.98 -7.13
N LYS A 127 13.82 24.85 -7.73
CA LYS A 127 15.14 24.63 -8.35
C LYS A 127 15.42 25.56 -9.54
N SER A 128 14.41 25.83 -10.36
CA SER A 128 14.59 26.49 -11.66
C SER A 128 14.41 28.00 -11.60
N CYS A 129 13.62 28.51 -10.66
CA CYS A 129 13.13 29.89 -10.65
C CYS A 129 13.51 30.68 -9.40
N TYR A 130 13.95 30.03 -8.31
CA TYR A 130 14.33 30.73 -7.08
C TYR A 130 15.47 31.72 -7.35
N GLY A 131 15.24 32.99 -7.00
CA GLY A 131 16.21 34.08 -7.15
C GLY A 131 16.61 34.44 -8.59
N LYS A 132 15.92 33.93 -9.62
CA LYS A 132 16.32 34.10 -11.04
C LYS A 132 15.39 35.03 -11.82
N SER A 133 15.99 35.86 -12.68
CA SER A 133 15.31 36.63 -13.73
C SER A 133 15.13 35.78 -15.00
N GLY A 134 13.94 35.76 -15.61
CA GLY A 134 13.66 34.96 -16.81
C GLY A 134 13.27 33.50 -16.51
N LYS A 135 12.13 33.33 -15.81
CA LYS A 135 11.69 32.06 -15.22
C LYS A 135 11.04 31.13 -16.26
N ASN A 136 11.84 30.27 -16.89
CA ASN A 136 11.36 29.25 -17.81
C ASN A 136 11.54 27.84 -17.20
N LEU A 137 10.48 27.03 -17.20
CA LEU A 137 10.50 25.63 -16.76
C LEU A 137 10.61 24.73 -17.98
N TYR A 138 11.74 24.05 -18.13
CA TYR A 138 11.95 23.12 -19.21
C TYR A 138 11.52 21.71 -18.79
N ILE A 139 10.50 21.17 -19.46
CA ILE A 139 10.08 19.79 -19.26
C ILE A 139 10.26 19.01 -20.56
N SER A 140 11.02 17.92 -20.47
CA SER A 140 11.27 17.04 -21.60
C SER A 140 9.99 16.32 -22.04
N GLY A 141 9.77 16.23 -23.36
CA GLY A 141 8.85 15.27 -23.96
C GLY A 141 7.38 15.71 -24.10
N MET A 142 7.02 16.95 -23.74
CA MET A 142 5.63 17.37 -23.64
C MET A 142 5.20 18.36 -24.72
N GLN A 143 4.01 18.15 -25.29
CA GLN A 143 3.38 19.04 -26.28
C GLN A 143 2.52 20.11 -25.60
N LEU A 144 2.36 21.26 -26.23
CA LEU A 144 1.58 22.38 -25.70
C LEU A 144 0.10 22.01 -25.45
N SER A 145 -0.46 21.11 -26.25
CA SER A 145 -1.80 20.56 -26.04
C SER A 145 -1.93 19.81 -24.71
N GLU A 146 -0.89 19.08 -24.33
CA GLU A 146 -0.85 18.35 -23.06
C GLU A 146 -0.67 19.33 -21.90
N VAL A 147 0.16 20.36 -22.08
CA VAL A 147 0.41 21.38 -21.04
C VAL A 147 -0.89 22.13 -20.73
N LYS A 148 -1.70 22.45 -21.74
CA LYS A 148 -3.01 23.10 -21.53
C LYS A 148 -3.98 22.25 -20.70
N ILE A 149 -3.92 20.94 -20.82
CA ILE A 149 -4.76 20.02 -20.04
C ILE A 149 -4.29 19.99 -18.58
N VAL A 150 -2.98 19.91 -18.36
CA VAL A 150 -2.41 20.01 -17.01
C VAL A 150 -2.73 21.37 -16.40
N ASP A 151 -2.63 22.44 -17.18
CA ASP A 151 -2.97 23.79 -16.74
C ASP A 151 -4.44 23.89 -16.32
N GLU A 152 -5.37 23.45 -17.17
CA GLU A 152 -6.79 23.41 -16.81
C GLU A 152 -7.00 22.65 -15.49
N TYR A 153 -6.46 21.44 -15.38
CA TYR A 153 -6.58 20.61 -14.19
C TYR A 153 -6.00 21.26 -12.93
N VAL A 154 -4.83 21.90 -13.02
CA VAL A 154 -4.18 22.60 -11.90
C VAL A 154 -5.07 23.71 -11.35
N TYR A 155 -5.87 24.36 -12.20
CA TYR A 155 -6.73 25.46 -11.81
C TYR A 155 -8.15 25.07 -11.42
N THR A 156 -8.69 23.96 -11.93
CA THR A 156 -10.11 23.60 -11.72
C THR A 156 -10.30 22.25 -11.03
N ASN A 157 -9.25 21.44 -10.90
CA ASN A 157 -9.31 20.01 -10.55
C ASN A 157 -10.14 19.17 -11.53
N GLU A 158 -10.50 19.72 -12.70
CA GLU A 158 -11.32 19.09 -13.72
C GLU A 158 -10.74 19.34 -15.12
N VAL A 159 -11.17 18.57 -16.12
CA VAL A 159 -10.79 18.82 -17.53
C VAL A 159 -12.01 18.58 -18.41
N HIS A 160 -12.58 19.64 -18.97
CA HIS A 160 -13.88 19.59 -19.67
C HIS A 160 -13.84 18.76 -20.96
N GLU A 161 -12.71 18.78 -21.66
CA GLU A 161 -12.56 18.14 -22.96
C GLU A 161 -11.70 16.87 -22.94
N LEU A 162 -11.39 16.34 -21.75
CA LEU A 162 -10.55 15.13 -21.63
C LEU A 162 -11.14 13.93 -22.38
N TRP A 163 -12.48 13.81 -22.39
CA TRP A 163 -13.22 12.78 -23.11
C TRP A 163 -13.10 12.87 -24.65
N LYS A 164 -12.54 13.94 -25.22
CA LYS A 164 -12.27 14.04 -26.67
C LYS A 164 -10.93 13.42 -27.08
N LEU A 165 -10.03 13.19 -26.12
CA LEU A 165 -8.73 12.58 -26.40
C LEU A 165 -8.90 11.14 -26.89
N SER A 166 -8.08 10.73 -27.85
CA SER A 166 -7.92 9.31 -28.21
C SER A 166 -7.26 8.51 -27.09
N ASP A 167 -7.39 7.19 -27.11
CA ASP A 167 -6.77 6.33 -26.07
C ASP A 167 -5.25 6.45 -26.05
N ARG A 168 -4.61 6.66 -27.21
CA ARG A 168 -3.17 6.95 -27.28
C ARG A 168 -2.81 8.26 -26.56
N GLN A 169 -3.65 9.28 -26.69
CA GLN A 169 -3.45 10.56 -26.00
C GLN A 169 -3.75 10.44 -24.50
N LEU A 170 -4.78 9.69 -24.09
CA LEU A 170 -5.04 9.41 -22.68
C LEU A 170 -3.89 8.66 -22.01
N LYS A 171 -3.31 7.66 -22.68
CA LYS A 171 -2.12 6.93 -22.18
C LYS A 171 -0.90 7.86 -22.03
N ARG A 172 -0.66 8.76 -22.99
CA ARG A 172 0.37 9.80 -22.83
C ARG A 172 0.08 10.73 -21.67
N MET A 173 -1.19 11.08 -21.46
CA MET A 173 -1.61 11.91 -20.33
C MET A 173 -1.43 11.20 -18.99
N LEU A 174 -1.58 9.87 -18.94
CA LEU A 174 -1.23 9.07 -17.76
C LEU A 174 0.25 9.18 -17.43
N ASP A 175 1.12 8.99 -18.43
CA ASP A 175 2.57 9.13 -18.22
C ASP A 175 2.93 10.52 -17.68
N VAL A 176 2.28 11.56 -18.21
CA VAL A 176 2.40 12.94 -17.76
C VAL A 176 1.90 13.12 -16.32
N SER A 177 0.71 12.60 -15.99
CA SER A 177 0.10 12.78 -14.68
C SER A 177 0.91 12.07 -13.60
N PHE A 178 1.47 10.89 -13.86
CA PHE A 178 2.39 10.23 -12.94
C PHE A 178 3.72 10.98 -12.82
N LYS A 179 4.30 11.43 -13.94
CA LYS A 179 5.54 12.21 -13.94
C LYS A 179 5.43 13.48 -13.10
N PHE A 180 4.25 14.11 -13.10
CA PHE A 180 3.98 15.33 -12.36
C PHE A 180 3.28 15.12 -11.03
N ASP A 181 3.11 13.88 -10.57
CA ASP A 181 2.46 13.59 -9.29
C ASP A 181 1.07 14.24 -9.18
N LEU A 182 0.24 14.04 -10.21
CA LEU A 182 -1.14 14.53 -10.32
C LEU A 182 -2.11 13.34 -10.28
N PRO A 183 -2.35 12.72 -9.11
CA PRO A 183 -3.09 11.47 -9.00
C PRO A 183 -4.53 11.57 -9.51
N GLY A 184 -5.23 12.69 -9.26
CA GLY A 184 -6.62 12.84 -9.74
C GLY A 184 -6.72 12.96 -11.26
N LEU A 185 -5.75 13.58 -11.94
CA LEU A 185 -5.70 13.58 -13.41
C LEU A 185 -5.43 12.17 -13.95
N ALA A 186 -4.56 11.41 -13.26
CA ALA A 186 -4.29 10.02 -13.60
C ALA A 186 -5.55 9.15 -13.48
N GLU A 187 -6.33 9.36 -12.42
CA GLU A 187 -7.59 8.65 -12.20
C GLU A 187 -8.63 8.99 -13.28
N LEU A 188 -8.83 10.28 -13.61
CA LEU A 188 -9.73 10.70 -14.68
C LEU A 188 -9.39 10.06 -16.02
N CYS A 189 -8.10 9.96 -16.36
CA CYS A 189 -7.65 9.30 -17.58
C CYS A 189 -7.94 7.79 -17.55
N GLN A 190 -7.72 7.12 -16.41
CA GLN A 190 -8.04 5.69 -16.25
C GLN A 190 -9.55 5.43 -16.34
N ILE A 191 -10.39 6.28 -15.75
CA ILE A 191 -11.85 6.19 -15.85
C ILE A 191 -12.31 6.24 -17.31
N LEU A 192 -11.76 7.16 -18.11
CA LEU A 192 -12.12 7.27 -19.53
C LEU A 192 -11.66 6.06 -20.34
N LEU A 193 -10.44 5.54 -20.09
CA LEU A 193 -9.96 4.32 -20.72
C LEU A 193 -10.85 3.12 -20.36
N TRP A 194 -11.26 3.00 -19.09
CA TRP A 194 -12.16 1.96 -18.64
C TRP A 194 -13.54 2.07 -19.32
N ARG A 195 -14.14 3.27 -19.37
CA ARG A 195 -15.45 3.49 -20.01
C ARG A 195 -15.47 3.17 -21.51
N ARG A 196 -14.31 3.15 -22.15
CA ARG A 196 -14.14 2.82 -23.58
C ARG A 196 -13.60 1.42 -23.80
N LEU A 197 -13.35 0.66 -22.73
CA LEU A 197 -12.72 -0.64 -22.83
C LEU A 197 -13.61 -1.62 -23.58
N GLU A 198 -13.11 -2.11 -24.71
CA GLU A 198 -13.77 -3.19 -25.44
C GLU A 198 -13.59 -4.53 -24.70
N PRO A 199 -14.65 -5.36 -24.58
CA PRO A 199 -14.56 -6.65 -23.89
C PRO A 199 -13.44 -7.56 -24.41
N LEU A 200 -13.15 -7.52 -25.73
CA LEU A 200 -12.08 -8.33 -26.34
C LEU A 200 -10.67 -7.90 -25.95
N LEU A 201 -10.51 -6.68 -25.42
CA LEU A 201 -9.22 -6.08 -25.05
C LEU A 201 -8.97 -6.08 -23.54
N VAL A 202 -9.88 -6.65 -22.73
CA VAL A 202 -9.81 -6.62 -21.26
C VAL A 202 -8.51 -7.23 -20.73
N TYR A 203 -8.08 -8.37 -21.29
CA TYR A 203 -6.86 -9.05 -20.87
C TYR A 203 -5.58 -8.25 -21.15
N GLY A 204 -5.48 -7.68 -22.36
CA GLY A 204 -4.33 -6.84 -22.72
C GLY A 204 -4.29 -5.54 -21.90
N SER A 205 -5.47 -5.00 -21.58
CA SER A 205 -5.60 -3.81 -20.73
C SER A 205 -5.25 -4.11 -19.27
N LEU A 206 -5.59 -5.30 -18.77
CA LEU A 206 -5.15 -5.76 -17.44
C LEU A 206 -3.62 -5.84 -17.35
N ILE A 207 -2.97 -6.47 -18.33
CA ILE A 207 -1.49 -6.56 -18.36
C ILE A 207 -0.87 -5.17 -18.39
N THR A 208 -1.31 -4.34 -19.35
CA THR A 208 -0.76 -2.99 -19.52
C THR A 208 -0.94 -2.15 -18.26
N SER A 209 -2.13 -2.18 -17.66
CA SER A 209 -2.42 -1.41 -16.45
C SER A 209 -1.61 -1.90 -15.26
N HIS A 210 -1.43 -3.22 -15.10
CA HIS A 210 -0.58 -3.75 -14.03
C HIS A 210 0.90 -3.35 -14.20
N GLU A 211 1.47 -3.50 -15.41
CA GLU A 211 2.87 -3.17 -15.66
C GLU A 211 3.17 -1.68 -15.49
N ASN A 212 2.20 -0.81 -15.76
CA ASN A 212 2.34 0.63 -15.59
C ASN A 212 1.79 1.15 -14.24
N SER A 213 1.39 0.26 -13.32
CA SER A 213 0.81 0.63 -12.02
C SER A 213 -0.43 1.54 -12.11
N TRP A 214 -1.28 1.32 -13.11
CA TRP A 214 -2.58 1.98 -13.27
C TRP A 214 -3.63 1.25 -12.45
N GLU A 215 -3.64 1.51 -11.13
CA GLU A 215 -4.39 0.74 -10.13
C GLU A 215 -5.90 0.67 -10.42
N PHE A 216 -6.55 1.81 -10.71
CA PHE A 216 -7.98 1.88 -11.00
C PHE A 216 -8.34 1.03 -12.22
N LEU A 217 -7.62 1.21 -13.34
CA LEU A 217 -7.93 0.46 -14.57
C LEU A 217 -7.66 -1.04 -14.39
N ARG A 218 -6.59 -1.39 -13.66
CA ARG A 218 -6.24 -2.78 -13.34
C ARG A 218 -7.36 -3.46 -12.55
N GLU A 219 -7.87 -2.80 -11.51
CA GLU A 219 -8.98 -3.32 -10.70
C GLU A 219 -10.24 -3.50 -11.54
N LYS A 220 -10.60 -2.52 -12.37
CA LYS A 220 -11.75 -2.62 -13.26
C LYS A 220 -11.62 -3.72 -14.31
N CYS A 221 -10.42 -3.98 -14.84
CA CYS A 221 -10.21 -5.12 -15.72
C CYS A 221 -10.38 -6.45 -14.97
N GLY A 222 -9.89 -6.55 -13.74
CA GLY A 222 -10.12 -7.72 -12.87
C GLY A 222 -11.60 -7.97 -12.60
N GLU A 223 -12.36 -6.94 -12.22
CA GLU A 223 -13.81 -7.02 -12.00
C GLU A 223 -14.55 -7.57 -13.24
N ILE A 224 -14.20 -7.10 -14.44
CA ILE A 224 -14.82 -7.56 -15.70
C ILE A 224 -14.48 -9.04 -15.96
N ILE A 225 -13.23 -9.45 -15.73
CA ILE A 225 -12.81 -10.85 -15.92
C ILE A 225 -13.54 -11.75 -14.91
N ASN A 226 -13.62 -11.35 -13.64
CA ASN A 226 -14.26 -12.14 -12.58
C ASN A 226 -15.79 -12.22 -12.75
N ALA A 227 -16.41 -11.20 -13.32
CA ALA A 227 -17.83 -11.22 -13.66
C ALA A 227 -18.13 -12.07 -14.91
N SER A 228 -17.10 -12.51 -15.64
CA SER A 228 -17.24 -13.37 -16.80
C SER A 228 -17.14 -14.85 -16.42
N ASP A 229 -17.76 -15.72 -17.22
CA ASP A 229 -17.65 -17.19 -17.07
C ASP A 229 -16.32 -17.72 -17.65
N ALA A 230 -15.21 -17.06 -17.29
CA ALA A 230 -13.86 -17.35 -17.77
C ALA A 230 -13.22 -18.57 -17.08
N GLY A 231 -13.78 -19.03 -15.96
CA GLY A 231 -13.22 -20.12 -15.14
C GLY A 231 -11.96 -19.73 -14.36
N ILE A 232 -11.67 -18.42 -14.27
CA ILE A 232 -10.58 -17.85 -13.50
C ILE A 232 -11.11 -16.67 -12.67
N GLU A 233 -10.53 -16.43 -11.51
CA GLU A 233 -10.78 -15.24 -10.71
C GLU A 233 -9.45 -14.55 -10.40
N ILE A 234 -9.37 -13.25 -10.68
CA ILE A 234 -8.19 -12.43 -10.50
C ILE A 234 -8.37 -11.53 -9.28
N SER A 235 -7.36 -11.47 -8.43
CA SER A 235 -7.31 -10.51 -7.32
C SER A 235 -5.94 -9.85 -7.21
N PHE A 236 -5.90 -8.70 -6.53
CA PHE A 236 -4.69 -7.88 -6.40
C PHE A 236 -4.38 -7.66 -4.91
N PRO A 237 -3.65 -8.59 -4.26
CA PRO A 237 -3.30 -8.45 -2.84
C PRO A 237 -2.53 -7.17 -2.53
N ASN A 238 -1.78 -6.66 -3.50
CA ASN A 238 -1.07 -5.39 -3.43
C ASN A 238 -0.75 -4.86 -4.84
N ARG A 239 -0.07 -3.72 -4.94
CA ARG A 239 0.31 -3.10 -6.23
C ARG A 239 1.23 -3.97 -7.12
N TYR A 240 1.98 -4.92 -6.55
CA TYR A 240 2.95 -5.74 -7.28
C TYR A 240 2.47 -7.17 -7.56
N SER A 241 1.44 -7.62 -6.84
CA SER A 241 1.00 -9.01 -6.87
C SER A 241 -0.33 -9.14 -7.62
N VAL A 242 -0.39 -10.14 -8.47
CA VAL A 242 -1.62 -10.61 -9.12
C VAL A 242 -1.81 -12.06 -8.75
N SER A 243 -2.95 -12.34 -8.12
CA SER A 243 -3.39 -13.69 -7.79
C SER A 243 -4.39 -14.16 -8.85
N CYS A 244 -4.25 -15.40 -9.28
CA CYS A 244 -5.23 -16.07 -10.12
C CYS A 244 -5.74 -17.30 -9.40
N TYR A 245 -7.02 -17.34 -9.08
CA TYR A 245 -7.72 -18.54 -8.67
C TYR A 245 -8.25 -19.27 -9.91
N LEU A 246 -7.89 -20.53 -10.05
CA LEU A 246 -8.43 -21.43 -11.06
C LEU A 246 -9.43 -22.35 -10.37
N GLU A 247 -10.71 -22.29 -10.75
CA GLU A 247 -11.74 -23.14 -10.13
C GLU A 247 -11.72 -24.57 -10.68
N SER A 248 -11.45 -24.71 -11.98
CA SER A 248 -11.30 -25.99 -12.69
C SER A 248 -10.34 -25.84 -13.86
N ILE A 249 -9.69 -26.93 -14.32
CA ILE A 249 -8.94 -26.93 -15.58
C ILE A 249 -9.87 -27.36 -16.71
N THR A 250 -10.50 -26.37 -17.33
CA THR A 250 -11.23 -26.51 -18.60
C THR A 250 -10.47 -25.80 -19.72
N GLU A 251 -10.68 -26.19 -20.98
CA GLU A 251 -10.10 -25.47 -22.14
C GLU A 251 -10.33 -23.96 -22.07
N ARG A 252 -11.50 -23.53 -21.60
CA ARG A 252 -11.84 -22.11 -21.42
C ARG A 252 -11.01 -21.43 -20.32
N SER A 253 -10.90 -22.06 -19.15
CA SER A 253 -10.07 -21.53 -18.05
C SER A 253 -8.60 -21.43 -18.46
N LEU A 254 -8.11 -22.40 -19.23
CA LEU A 254 -6.73 -22.41 -19.74
C LEU A 254 -6.50 -21.33 -20.79
N GLU A 255 -7.46 -21.11 -21.69
CA GLU A 255 -7.40 -20.01 -22.66
C GLU A 255 -7.33 -18.66 -21.95
N SER A 256 -8.17 -18.46 -20.92
CA SER A 256 -8.20 -17.22 -20.14
C SER A 256 -6.93 -17.06 -19.30
N PHE A 257 -6.46 -18.13 -18.66
CA PHE A 257 -5.22 -18.15 -17.88
C PHE A 257 -4.01 -17.78 -18.73
N ARG A 258 -3.85 -18.37 -19.92
CA ARG A 258 -2.76 -18.04 -20.85
C ARG A 258 -2.71 -16.55 -21.19
N LYS A 259 -3.86 -15.87 -21.23
CA LYS A 259 -3.94 -14.42 -21.50
C LYS A 259 -3.43 -13.56 -20.33
N VAL A 260 -3.51 -14.04 -19.08
CA VAL A 260 -3.05 -13.30 -17.88
C VAL A 260 -1.71 -13.79 -17.34
N MET A 261 -1.25 -14.96 -17.76
CA MET A 261 -0.03 -15.63 -17.32
C MET A 261 1.22 -14.72 -17.19
N PRO A 262 1.50 -13.74 -18.08
CA PRO A 262 2.69 -12.90 -17.97
C PRO A 262 2.78 -12.04 -16.70
N ILE A 263 1.66 -11.83 -16.00
CA ILE A 263 1.58 -10.99 -14.79
C ILE A 263 1.25 -11.78 -13.52
N ILE A 264 0.95 -13.07 -13.61
CA ILE A 264 0.55 -13.86 -12.44
C ILE A 264 1.75 -14.11 -11.52
N THR A 265 1.54 -13.82 -10.25
CA THR A 265 2.52 -13.99 -9.17
C THR A 265 2.10 -15.03 -8.14
N HIS A 266 0.80 -15.20 -7.93
CA HIS A 266 0.23 -16.16 -7.00
C HIS A 266 -0.82 -16.97 -7.75
N LEU A 267 -0.72 -18.29 -7.69
CA LEU A 267 -1.68 -19.19 -8.33
C LEU A 267 -2.39 -19.99 -7.25
N ILE A 268 -3.73 -19.92 -7.22
CA ILE A 268 -4.58 -20.56 -6.23
C ILE A 268 -5.44 -21.61 -6.93
N TYR A 269 -5.51 -22.81 -6.37
CA TYR A 269 -6.24 -23.92 -6.99
C TYR A 269 -7.56 -24.20 -6.31
N GLY A 270 -8.58 -24.44 -7.14
CA GLY A 270 -9.83 -25.07 -6.75
C GLY A 270 -9.66 -26.57 -6.46
N SER A 271 -10.55 -27.13 -5.66
CA SER A 271 -10.36 -28.42 -4.98
C SER A 271 -10.19 -29.65 -5.89
N ARG A 272 -10.56 -29.56 -7.18
CA ARG A 272 -10.68 -30.69 -8.13
C ARG A 272 -9.61 -30.77 -9.22
N ILE A 273 -8.58 -29.94 -9.18
CA ILE A 273 -7.73 -29.62 -10.36
C ILE A 273 -6.49 -30.51 -10.53
N ALA A 274 -6.09 -31.24 -9.48
CA ALA A 274 -4.76 -31.85 -9.38
C ALA A 274 -4.40 -32.79 -10.55
N ASP A 275 -5.35 -33.56 -11.10
CA ASP A 275 -5.08 -34.67 -12.02
C ASP A 275 -5.14 -34.32 -13.52
N GLU A 276 -5.36 -33.05 -13.86
CA GLU A 276 -5.60 -32.63 -15.24
C GLU A 276 -4.32 -32.51 -16.09
N LYS A 277 -4.37 -33.06 -17.31
CA LYS A 277 -3.21 -33.12 -18.21
C LYS A 277 -2.80 -31.73 -18.69
N GLY A 278 -1.57 -31.32 -18.39
CA GLY A 278 -0.98 -30.06 -18.88
C GLY A 278 -0.71 -29.02 -17.80
N PHE A 279 -1.13 -29.28 -16.56
CA PHE A 279 -0.86 -28.46 -15.37
C PHE A 279 0.60 -28.01 -15.24
N HIS A 280 1.53 -28.97 -15.26
CA HIS A 280 2.95 -28.68 -15.06
C HIS A 280 3.51 -27.74 -16.13
N ARG A 281 3.04 -27.85 -17.39
CA ARG A 281 3.50 -26.96 -18.47
C ARG A 281 3.11 -25.52 -18.22
N LEU A 282 1.90 -25.27 -17.72
CA LEU A 282 1.41 -23.92 -17.43
C LEU A 282 2.25 -23.25 -16.33
N LEU A 283 2.60 -24.01 -15.29
CA LEU A 283 3.45 -23.52 -14.21
C LEU A 283 4.83 -23.07 -14.70
N GLN A 284 5.44 -23.85 -15.59
CA GLN A 284 6.74 -23.52 -16.18
C GLN A 284 6.68 -22.31 -17.13
N GLU A 285 5.50 -21.99 -17.65
CA GLU A 285 5.27 -20.85 -18.53
C GLU A 285 4.97 -19.53 -17.78
N CYS A 286 4.83 -19.55 -16.43
CA CYS A 286 4.54 -18.35 -15.64
C CYS A 286 5.84 -17.63 -15.19
N PRO A 287 6.29 -16.56 -15.88
CA PRO A 287 7.61 -15.98 -15.65
C PRO A 287 7.74 -15.21 -14.33
N LYS A 288 6.62 -14.82 -13.71
CA LYS A 288 6.57 -14.03 -12.47
C LYS A 288 6.00 -14.81 -11.28
N LEU A 289 5.81 -16.13 -11.41
CA LEU A 289 5.20 -16.95 -10.37
C LEU A 289 6.12 -17.02 -9.15
N ILE A 290 5.58 -16.64 -7.99
CA ILE A 290 6.25 -16.60 -6.70
C ILE A 290 5.59 -17.57 -5.72
N SER A 291 4.27 -17.72 -5.79
CA SER A 291 3.47 -18.46 -4.81
C SER A 291 2.49 -19.43 -5.48
N VAL A 292 2.36 -20.62 -4.91
CA VAL A 292 1.47 -21.70 -5.36
C VAL A 292 0.64 -22.17 -4.17
N ASP A 293 -0.68 -21.99 -4.25
CA ASP A 293 -1.62 -22.38 -3.21
C ASP A 293 -2.41 -23.63 -3.59
N LEU A 294 -1.96 -24.76 -3.05
CA LEU A 294 -2.56 -26.08 -3.16
C LEU A 294 -3.54 -26.38 -2.02
N GLY A 295 -3.81 -25.41 -1.14
CA GLY A 295 -4.65 -25.57 0.04
C GLY A 295 -6.04 -26.11 -0.32
N ARG A 296 -6.55 -27.00 0.53
CA ARG A 296 -7.88 -27.63 0.42
C ARG A 296 -8.13 -28.42 -0.87
N THR A 297 -7.09 -28.73 -1.64
CA THR A 297 -7.19 -29.70 -2.74
C THR A 297 -7.54 -31.09 -2.20
N GLU A 298 -8.41 -31.82 -2.91
CA GLU A 298 -8.97 -33.09 -2.42
C GLU A 298 -8.02 -34.27 -2.62
N ASN A 299 -7.21 -34.26 -3.69
CA ASN A 299 -6.35 -35.38 -4.07
C ASN A 299 -4.91 -34.95 -4.37
N TYR A 300 -3.97 -35.84 -4.07
CA TYR A 300 -2.58 -35.73 -4.50
C TYR A 300 -2.46 -35.93 -6.02
N SER A 301 -1.59 -35.15 -6.65
CA SER A 301 -1.18 -35.37 -8.05
C SER A 301 0.34 -35.32 -8.18
N TYR A 302 0.87 -36.23 -9.01
CA TYR A 302 2.28 -36.25 -9.40
C TYR A 302 2.73 -34.95 -10.08
N HIS A 303 1.81 -34.12 -10.56
CA HIS A 303 2.15 -32.81 -11.11
C HIS A 303 2.61 -31.80 -10.04
N PHE A 304 2.27 -32.02 -8.78
CA PHE A 304 2.80 -31.21 -7.67
C PHE A 304 4.29 -31.44 -7.44
N GLU A 305 4.87 -32.54 -7.93
CA GLU A 305 6.31 -32.79 -7.88
C GLU A 305 7.09 -31.89 -8.87
N GLN A 306 6.38 -31.21 -9.78
CA GLN A 306 6.98 -30.43 -10.88
C GLN A 306 6.74 -28.92 -10.73
N LEU A 307 6.62 -28.43 -9.50
CA LEU A 307 6.55 -27.00 -9.24
C LEU A 307 7.81 -26.29 -9.77
N PRO A 308 7.69 -25.07 -10.32
CA PRO A 308 8.85 -24.33 -10.80
C PRO A 308 9.84 -24.02 -9.67
N GLU A 309 11.14 -24.18 -9.94
CA GLU A 309 12.19 -23.96 -8.92
C GLU A 309 12.22 -22.52 -8.38
N GLN A 310 11.64 -21.56 -9.09
CA GLN A 310 11.56 -20.14 -8.69
C GLN A 310 10.46 -19.85 -7.66
N VAL A 311 9.57 -20.81 -7.37
CA VAL A 311 8.50 -20.64 -6.39
C VAL A 311 9.13 -20.47 -5.00
N ASN A 312 8.78 -19.36 -4.35
CA ASN A 312 9.26 -19.00 -3.02
C ASN A 312 8.23 -19.30 -1.94
N GLU A 313 6.98 -19.56 -2.29
CA GLU A 313 5.90 -19.83 -1.35
C GLU A 313 5.03 -20.99 -1.83
N VAL A 314 4.76 -21.93 -0.93
CA VAL A 314 3.84 -23.03 -1.17
C VAL A 314 2.87 -23.14 0.00
N ILE A 315 1.58 -23.25 -0.31
CA ILE A 315 0.51 -23.38 0.67
C ILE A 315 -0.14 -24.75 0.49
N PHE A 316 -0.19 -25.54 1.56
CA PHE A 316 -0.80 -26.87 1.65
C PHE A 316 -1.94 -26.91 2.69
N SER A 317 -2.44 -25.75 3.10
CA SER A 317 -3.37 -25.62 4.22
C SER A 317 -4.60 -26.51 4.03
N GLY A 318 -4.82 -27.42 4.99
CA GLY A 318 -5.94 -28.36 4.98
C GLY A 318 -5.90 -29.45 3.91
N CYS A 319 -4.74 -29.74 3.30
CA CYS A 319 -4.59 -30.88 2.38
C CYS A 319 -4.59 -32.21 3.14
N SER A 320 -5.68 -32.98 3.06
CA SER A 320 -5.83 -34.29 3.73
C SER A 320 -4.95 -35.39 3.12
N TRP A 321 -4.49 -35.22 1.88
CA TRP A 321 -3.62 -36.16 1.16
C TRP A 321 -2.14 -35.97 1.48
N LEU A 322 -1.76 -34.93 2.25
CA LEU A 322 -0.37 -34.58 2.53
C LEU A 322 0.26 -35.48 3.61
N ASN A 323 0.61 -36.71 3.25
CA ASN A 323 1.42 -37.60 4.09
C ASN A 323 2.92 -37.40 3.86
N ASP A 324 3.77 -38.05 4.67
CA ASP A 324 5.23 -37.94 4.62
C ASP A 324 5.80 -38.18 3.20
N SER A 325 5.32 -39.21 2.50
CA SER A 325 5.79 -39.56 1.15
C SER A 325 5.46 -38.48 0.13
N ASN A 326 4.22 -37.98 0.15
CA ASN A 326 3.76 -36.94 -0.78
C ASN A 326 4.44 -35.60 -0.49
N PHE A 327 4.60 -35.25 0.79
CA PHE A 327 5.30 -34.03 1.18
C PHE A 327 6.75 -34.06 0.71
N LYS A 328 7.46 -35.17 0.97
CA LYS A 328 8.82 -35.39 0.47
C LYS A 328 8.91 -35.25 -1.04
N ALA A 329 8.01 -35.92 -1.78
CA ALA A 329 8.04 -35.92 -3.25
C ALA A 329 7.92 -34.51 -3.84
N ILE A 330 7.19 -33.60 -3.17
CA ILE A 330 7.03 -32.22 -3.65
C ILE A 330 8.23 -31.34 -3.24
N ILE A 331 8.58 -31.32 -1.95
CA ILE A 331 9.50 -30.30 -1.43
C ILE A 331 10.95 -30.48 -1.88
N VAL A 332 11.36 -31.70 -2.23
CA VAL A 332 12.72 -31.95 -2.76
C VAL A 332 12.98 -31.24 -4.09
N HIS A 333 11.92 -30.86 -4.80
CA HIS A 333 11.98 -30.10 -6.06
C HIS A 333 11.78 -28.58 -5.87
N CYS A 334 11.64 -28.10 -4.63
CA CYS A 334 11.32 -26.70 -4.33
C CYS A 334 12.38 -26.00 -3.44
N PRO A 335 13.69 -26.03 -3.77
CA PRO A 335 14.75 -25.55 -2.86
C PRO A 335 14.75 -24.03 -2.61
N SER A 336 14.07 -23.25 -3.45
CA SER A 336 13.95 -21.78 -3.31
C SER A 336 12.87 -21.35 -2.31
N VAL A 337 12.03 -22.28 -1.83
CA VAL A 337 10.92 -21.95 -0.93
C VAL A 337 11.44 -21.28 0.34
N ARG A 338 10.84 -20.11 0.62
CA ARG A 338 11.08 -19.29 1.81
C ARG A 338 9.88 -19.25 2.74
N SER A 339 8.68 -19.54 2.23
CA SER A 339 7.41 -19.47 2.95
C SER A 339 6.66 -20.78 2.73
N LEU A 340 6.31 -21.46 3.81
CA LEU A 340 5.58 -22.71 3.76
C LEU A 340 4.39 -22.65 4.70
N ASP A 341 3.19 -22.86 4.16
CA ASP A 341 1.97 -22.97 4.95
C ASP A 341 1.46 -24.42 4.96
N LEU A 342 1.39 -24.99 6.15
CA LEU A 342 0.94 -26.33 6.47
C LEU A 342 -0.21 -26.29 7.48
N MET A 343 -0.94 -25.18 7.56
CA MET A 343 -2.03 -25.01 8.52
C MET A 343 -3.00 -26.20 8.45
N GLY A 344 -3.30 -26.79 9.61
CA GLY A 344 -4.24 -27.90 9.75
C GLY A 344 -3.79 -29.23 9.12
N CYS A 345 -2.54 -29.36 8.69
CA CYS A 345 -1.99 -30.63 8.24
C CYS A 345 -1.75 -31.57 9.43
N THR A 346 -2.57 -32.60 9.55
CA THR A 346 -2.56 -33.55 10.68
C THR A 346 -2.03 -34.94 10.31
N THR A 347 -1.55 -35.14 9.09
CA THR A 347 -1.09 -36.43 8.56
C THR A 347 0.42 -36.60 8.54
N LEU A 348 1.18 -35.52 8.75
CA LEU A 348 2.64 -35.55 8.78
C LEU A 348 3.15 -36.10 10.11
N THR A 349 4.13 -37.00 10.04
CA THR A 349 4.86 -37.52 11.20
C THR A 349 6.23 -36.85 11.31
N ALA A 350 6.98 -37.18 12.37
CA ALA A 350 8.38 -36.77 12.50
C ALA A 350 9.23 -37.03 11.23
N MET A 351 8.92 -38.05 10.43
CA MET A 351 9.63 -38.27 9.16
C MET A 351 9.32 -37.17 8.15
N GLY A 352 8.04 -36.83 7.95
CA GLY A 352 7.63 -35.75 7.05
C GLY A 352 8.18 -34.39 7.49
N TRP A 353 8.10 -34.07 8.79
CA TRP A 353 8.67 -32.83 9.32
C TRP A 353 10.20 -32.74 9.14
N GLY A 354 10.89 -33.87 9.20
CA GLY A 354 12.33 -33.93 8.94
C GLY A 354 12.70 -33.53 7.51
N GLU A 355 11.79 -33.67 6.54
CA GLU A 355 12.06 -33.29 5.14
C GLU A 355 12.19 -31.77 4.95
N LEU A 356 11.82 -30.94 5.95
CA LEU A 356 12.09 -29.49 5.94
C LEU A 356 13.58 -29.15 5.74
N LEU A 357 14.50 -30.09 6.02
CA LEU A 357 15.93 -29.94 5.74
C LEU A 357 16.23 -29.72 4.24
N ASN A 358 15.31 -30.11 3.36
CA ASN A 358 15.44 -29.90 1.91
C ASN A 358 15.07 -28.46 1.49
N LEU A 359 14.63 -27.62 2.43
CA LEU A 359 14.27 -26.22 2.20
C LEU A 359 15.29 -25.29 2.90
N PRO A 360 16.54 -25.19 2.40
CA PRO A 360 17.61 -24.47 3.09
C PRO A 360 17.35 -22.96 3.23
N ASN A 361 16.42 -22.43 2.44
CA ASN A 361 16.05 -21.02 2.43
C ASN A 361 14.76 -20.73 3.21
N LEU A 362 14.19 -21.71 3.93
CA LEU A 362 12.93 -21.54 4.63
C LEU A 362 13.05 -20.50 5.74
N LYS A 363 12.24 -19.44 5.66
CA LYS A 363 12.20 -18.32 6.61
C LYS A 363 10.86 -18.20 7.34
N ARG A 364 9.76 -18.61 6.71
CA ARG A 364 8.42 -18.54 7.30
C ARG A 364 7.76 -19.90 7.27
N LEU A 365 7.25 -20.33 8.41
CA LEU A 365 6.55 -21.59 8.57
C LEU A 365 5.25 -21.39 9.33
N ASN A 366 4.13 -21.75 8.72
CA ASN A 366 2.84 -21.82 9.38
C ASN A 366 2.43 -23.27 9.59
N ILE A 367 2.33 -23.70 10.84
CA ILE A 367 1.85 -25.04 11.24
C ILE A 367 0.70 -24.92 12.23
N SER A 368 -0.02 -23.80 12.20
CA SER A 368 -1.17 -23.57 13.08
C SER A 368 -2.26 -24.64 12.88
N ASN A 369 -2.97 -24.94 13.97
CA ASN A 369 -4.02 -25.95 14.08
C ASN A 369 -3.58 -27.36 13.64
N CYS A 370 -2.27 -27.65 13.64
CA CYS A 370 -1.76 -29.01 13.48
C CYS A 370 -1.75 -29.71 14.85
N SER A 371 -2.84 -30.41 15.17
CA SER A 371 -3.02 -31.09 16.46
C SER A 371 -2.03 -32.23 16.73
N VAL A 372 -1.30 -32.67 15.70
CA VAL A 372 -0.23 -33.69 15.82
C VAL A 372 1.10 -33.13 16.31
N ILE A 373 1.25 -31.81 16.40
CA ILE A 373 2.48 -31.19 16.87
C ILE A 373 2.57 -31.29 18.39
N VAL A 374 3.44 -32.18 18.85
CA VAL A 374 3.92 -32.25 20.24
C VAL A 374 5.40 -31.88 20.31
N ASP A 375 5.99 -31.88 21.51
CA ASP A 375 7.39 -31.51 21.73
C ASP A 375 8.38 -32.22 20.80
N LYS A 376 8.15 -33.51 20.50
CA LYS A 376 9.00 -34.31 19.61
C LYS A 376 8.98 -33.76 18.18
N GLU A 377 7.80 -33.58 17.59
CA GLU A 377 7.64 -33.05 16.24
C GLU A 377 8.14 -31.61 16.16
N LEU A 378 7.87 -30.78 17.16
CA LEU A 378 8.42 -29.42 17.26
C LEU A 378 9.95 -29.45 17.25
N SER A 379 10.60 -30.33 18.03
CA SER A 379 12.06 -30.48 18.03
C SER A 379 12.59 -30.81 16.63
N VAL A 380 11.96 -31.74 15.91
CA VAL A 380 12.37 -32.12 14.55
C VAL A 380 12.24 -30.94 13.59
N ILE A 381 11.11 -30.22 13.63
CA ILE A 381 10.88 -29.02 12.81
C ILE A 381 11.96 -27.99 13.05
N LEU A 382 12.24 -27.71 14.32
CA LEU A 382 13.22 -26.73 14.74
C LEU A 382 14.64 -27.11 14.29
N ASP A 383 15.01 -28.38 14.37
CA ASP A 383 16.32 -28.87 13.93
C ASP A 383 16.47 -28.85 12.40
N ALA A 384 15.39 -29.09 11.66
CA ALA A 384 15.40 -29.06 10.20
C ALA A 384 15.36 -27.63 9.63
N ALA A 385 14.57 -26.74 10.22
CA ALA A 385 14.39 -25.35 9.78
C ALA A 385 15.13 -24.37 10.71
N THR A 386 16.46 -24.41 10.66
CA THR A 386 17.34 -23.64 11.57
C THR A 386 17.31 -22.13 11.36
N ASP A 387 16.80 -21.70 10.22
CA ASP A 387 16.95 -20.36 9.67
C ASP A 387 15.65 -19.55 9.69
N LEU A 388 14.63 -20.07 10.38
CA LEU A 388 13.32 -19.45 10.52
C LEU A 388 13.39 -18.06 11.17
N ILE A 389 12.59 -17.16 10.60
CA ILE A 389 12.35 -15.79 11.04
C ILE A 389 10.91 -15.67 11.53
N GLU A 390 9.97 -16.37 10.90
CA GLU A 390 8.55 -16.36 11.29
C GLU A 390 8.03 -17.78 11.53
N LEU A 391 7.39 -17.99 12.68
CA LEU A 391 6.79 -19.26 13.03
C LEU A 391 5.38 -19.04 13.60
N ASN A 392 4.39 -19.76 13.06
CA ASN A 392 3.03 -19.77 13.57
C ASN A 392 2.67 -21.16 14.11
N LEU A 393 2.42 -21.23 15.43
CA LEU A 393 2.04 -22.40 16.22
C LEU A 393 0.60 -22.28 16.76
N ASP A 394 -0.21 -21.36 16.24
CA ASP A 394 -1.54 -21.09 16.81
C ASP A 394 -2.39 -22.36 16.88
N GLY A 395 -3.00 -22.65 18.03
CA GLY A 395 -3.84 -23.82 18.22
C GLY A 395 -3.11 -25.16 18.26
N CYS A 396 -1.78 -25.19 18.31
CA CYS A 396 -1.00 -26.40 18.63
C CYS A 396 -1.01 -26.63 20.15
N ASP A 397 -2.16 -27.06 20.67
CA ASP A 397 -2.41 -27.21 22.11
C ASP A 397 -1.67 -28.39 22.76
N GLN A 398 -1.07 -29.29 22.00
CA GLN A 398 -0.33 -30.43 22.57
C GLN A 398 1.16 -30.14 22.86
N ILE A 399 1.63 -28.93 22.57
CA ILE A 399 3.00 -28.49 22.92
C ILE A 399 3.06 -28.20 24.42
N SER A 400 4.02 -28.82 25.11
CA SER A 400 4.24 -28.62 26.54
C SER A 400 5.27 -27.51 26.79
N GLU A 401 5.45 -27.15 28.07
CA GLU A 401 6.52 -26.25 28.51
C GLU A 401 7.90 -26.70 27.99
N SER A 402 8.15 -28.01 27.90
CA SER A 402 9.44 -28.53 27.40
C SER A 402 9.64 -28.21 25.92
N GLY A 403 8.59 -28.29 25.10
CA GLY A 403 8.64 -27.90 23.69
C GLY A 403 8.92 -26.41 23.51
N PHE A 404 8.30 -25.54 24.31
CA PHE A 404 8.60 -24.10 24.28
C PHE A 404 10.01 -23.78 24.79
N GLN A 405 10.53 -24.52 25.77
CA GLN A 405 11.92 -24.41 26.17
C GLN A 405 12.87 -24.78 25.01
N GLN A 406 12.59 -25.84 24.26
CA GLN A 406 13.37 -26.19 23.07
C GLN A 406 13.30 -25.11 21.98
N LEU A 407 12.11 -24.52 21.76
CA LEU A 407 11.93 -23.39 20.85
C LEU A 407 12.85 -22.21 21.23
N SER A 408 12.96 -21.91 22.52
CA SER A 408 13.79 -20.81 23.02
C SER A 408 15.31 -21.04 22.85
N GLN A 409 15.79 -22.28 22.92
CA GLN A 409 17.22 -22.63 23.01
C GLN A 409 17.98 -22.63 21.67
N GLY A 410 17.30 -22.43 20.55
CA GLY A 410 17.94 -22.47 19.23
C GLY A 410 18.72 -21.21 18.86
N LYS A 411 19.69 -21.35 17.95
CA LYS A 411 20.44 -20.23 17.32
C LYS A 411 19.60 -19.38 16.36
N ARG A 412 18.27 -19.56 16.38
CA ARG A 412 17.33 -18.88 15.50
C ARG A 412 17.23 -17.42 15.92
N MET A 413 16.83 -16.58 14.99
CA MET A 413 16.54 -15.18 15.22
C MET A 413 15.10 -14.94 14.79
N LEU A 414 14.16 -15.53 15.53
CA LEU A 414 12.74 -15.31 15.25
C LEU A 414 12.41 -13.83 15.42
N GLU A 415 11.78 -13.26 14.40
CA GLU A 415 11.24 -11.90 14.40
C GLU A 415 9.74 -11.91 14.65
N VAL A 416 9.03 -12.96 14.20
CA VAL A 416 7.59 -13.12 14.38
C VAL A 416 7.30 -14.50 14.96
N LEU A 417 6.63 -14.53 16.10
CA LEU A 417 6.12 -15.77 16.70
C LEU A 417 4.65 -15.61 17.05
N SER A 418 3.84 -16.55 16.56
CA SER A 418 2.46 -16.71 16.99
C SER A 418 2.30 -18.06 17.68
N MET A 419 1.71 -18.04 18.87
CA MET A 419 1.48 -19.20 19.73
C MET A 419 0.13 -19.05 20.44
N ALA A 420 -0.82 -18.40 19.78
CA ALA A 420 -2.15 -18.16 20.31
C ALA A 420 -2.91 -19.47 20.50
N ARG A 421 -3.77 -19.56 21.52
CA ARG A 421 -4.53 -20.78 21.84
C ARG A 421 -3.64 -22.02 22.04
N THR A 422 -2.45 -21.83 22.61
CA THR A 422 -1.57 -22.94 23.02
C THR A 422 -1.52 -23.06 24.55
N ASN A 423 -0.84 -24.08 25.05
CA ASN A 423 -0.64 -24.32 26.50
C ASN A 423 0.58 -23.58 27.07
N ALA A 424 0.99 -22.49 26.43
CA ALA A 424 2.10 -21.67 26.90
C ALA A 424 1.82 -21.03 28.26
N THR A 425 2.86 -20.99 29.09
CA THR A 425 2.84 -20.40 30.42
C THR A 425 3.68 -19.13 30.48
N ASP A 426 3.57 -18.39 31.59
CA ASP A 426 4.44 -17.24 31.86
C ASP A 426 5.93 -17.55 31.68
N ALA A 427 6.37 -18.71 32.16
CA ALA A 427 7.77 -19.12 32.08
C ALA A 427 8.23 -19.29 30.61
N SER A 428 7.42 -19.96 29.79
CA SER A 428 7.72 -20.17 28.37
C SER A 428 7.86 -18.85 27.60
N VAL A 429 6.94 -17.92 27.82
CA VAL A 429 6.91 -16.63 27.10
C VAL A 429 8.08 -15.76 27.50
N ILE A 430 8.38 -15.67 28.80
CA ILE A 430 9.54 -14.92 29.31
C ILE A 430 10.83 -15.51 28.75
N LEU A 431 10.99 -16.83 28.77
CA LEU A 431 12.19 -17.49 28.27
C LEU A 431 12.37 -17.28 26.76
N ILE A 432 11.30 -17.36 25.98
CA ILE A 432 11.33 -17.04 24.54
C ILE A 432 11.76 -15.58 24.33
N ALA A 433 11.18 -14.63 25.08
CA ALA A 433 11.52 -13.22 24.99
C ALA A 433 13.00 -12.92 25.35
N GLU A 434 13.57 -13.68 26.30
CA GLU A 434 14.99 -13.57 26.69
C GLU A 434 15.96 -14.08 25.61
N GLN A 435 15.63 -15.22 25.00
CA GLN A 435 16.54 -15.91 24.08
C GLN A 435 16.37 -15.47 22.62
N GLN A 436 15.12 -15.26 22.16
CA GLN A 436 14.81 -14.83 20.79
C GLN A 436 14.89 -13.31 20.67
N ARG A 437 16.11 -12.76 20.74
CA ARG A 437 16.36 -11.31 20.79
C ARG A 437 15.94 -10.55 19.51
N GLY A 438 15.68 -11.26 18.41
CA GLY A 438 15.15 -10.68 17.17
C GLY A 438 13.65 -10.36 17.22
N LEU A 439 12.93 -10.83 18.26
CA LEU A 439 11.48 -10.82 18.27
C LEU A 439 10.91 -9.40 18.20
N SER A 440 10.17 -9.14 17.13
CA SER A 440 9.48 -7.90 16.82
C SER A 440 7.97 -8.03 17.01
N LYS A 441 7.41 -9.21 16.74
CA LYS A 441 5.98 -9.49 16.91
C LYS A 441 5.78 -10.79 17.69
N LEU A 442 4.96 -10.71 18.74
CA LEU A 442 4.59 -11.86 19.55
C LEU A 442 3.07 -11.90 19.73
N ASN A 443 2.45 -13.01 19.34
CA ASN A 443 1.03 -13.26 19.59
C ASN A 443 0.87 -14.43 20.56
N ILE A 444 0.32 -14.12 21.72
CA ILE A 444 0.03 -15.03 22.84
C ILE A 444 -1.46 -15.01 23.18
N SER A 445 -2.30 -14.50 22.28
CA SER A 445 -3.73 -14.36 22.54
C SER A 445 -4.41 -15.68 22.88
N SER A 446 -5.43 -15.62 23.73
CA SER A 446 -6.21 -16.78 24.18
C SER A 446 -5.36 -17.90 24.82
N CYS A 447 -4.19 -17.58 25.38
CA CYS A 447 -3.41 -18.51 26.19
C CYS A 447 -3.84 -18.39 27.65
N HIS A 448 -4.54 -19.41 28.16
CA HIS A 448 -5.20 -19.34 29.47
C HIS A 448 -4.26 -19.41 30.68
N HIS A 449 -2.99 -19.79 30.46
CA HIS A 449 -1.98 -19.88 31.51
C HIS A 449 -1.05 -18.66 31.58
N ILE A 450 -1.37 -17.60 30.83
CA ILE A 450 -0.62 -16.35 30.82
C ILE A 450 -1.27 -15.33 31.73
N THR A 451 -0.44 -14.72 32.57
CA THR A 451 -0.83 -13.68 33.52
C THR A 451 -0.21 -12.33 33.17
N GLU A 452 -0.62 -11.31 33.92
CA GLU A 452 -0.04 -9.97 33.87
C GLU A 452 1.49 -9.96 34.03
N ALA A 453 2.04 -10.88 34.84
CA ALA A 453 3.47 -10.93 35.13
C ALA A 453 4.30 -11.19 33.86
N ALA A 454 3.87 -12.13 33.01
CA ALA A 454 4.57 -12.44 31.77
C ALA A 454 4.57 -11.28 30.79
N VAL A 455 3.45 -10.57 30.65
CA VAL A 455 3.35 -9.43 29.74
C VAL A 455 4.26 -8.29 30.19
N VAL A 456 4.23 -7.96 31.49
CA VAL A 456 5.11 -6.93 32.06
C VAL A 456 6.57 -7.29 31.86
N GLU A 457 6.95 -8.54 32.15
CA GLU A 457 8.34 -8.96 32.07
C GLU A 457 8.84 -9.08 30.61
N THR A 458 8.00 -9.58 29.72
CA THR A 458 8.27 -9.64 28.28
C THR A 458 8.56 -8.25 27.71
N LEU A 459 7.73 -7.24 28.04
CA LEU A 459 7.93 -5.87 27.58
C LEU A 459 9.23 -5.24 28.12
N LYS A 460 9.64 -5.61 29.34
CA LYS A 460 10.92 -5.16 29.89
C LYS A 460 12.11 -5.77 29.15
N ILE A 461 12.05 -7.05 28.80
CA ILE A 461 13.19 -7.81 28.27
C ILE A 461 13.30 -7.69 26.74
N ALA A 462 12.19 -7.84 26.00
CA ALA A 462 12.17 -7.88 24.53
C ALA A 462 12.29 -6.47 23.92
N LYS A 463 13.53 -5.97 23.79
CA LYS A 463 13.81 -4.59 23.32
C LYS A 463 13.41 -4.31 21.86
N ASN A 464 13.34 -5.35 21.04
CA ASN A 464 12.99 -5.22 19.62
C ASN A 464 11.49 -5.38 19.37
N LEU A 465 10.70 -5.68 20.39
CA LEU A 465 9.26 -5.88 20.25
C LEU A 465 8.60 -4.58 19.75
N ARG A 466 7.67 -4.74 18.82
CA ARG A 466 6.85 -3.72 18.18
C ARG A 466 5.37 -4.06 18.26
N GLU A 467 5.04 -5.34 18.38
CA GLU A 467 3.67 -5.81 18.49
C GLU A 467 3.58 -6.93 19.53
N LEU A 468 2.67 -6.79 20.50
CA LEU A 468 2.32 -7.82 21.47
C LEU A 468 0.80 -8.00 21.49
N ASN A 469 0.33 -9.14 21.01
CA ASN A 469 -1.09 -9.49 21.12
C ASN A 469 -1.32 -10.41 22.30
N CYS A 470 -2.04 -9.90 23.31
CA CYS A 470 -2.38 -10.62 24.53
C CYS A 470 -3.90 -10.65 24.77
N THR A 471 -4.68 -10.40 23.72
CA THR A 471 -6.14 -10.47 23.75
C THR A 471 -6.64 -11.80 24.30
N ALA A 472 -7.72 -11.76 25.10
CA ALA A 472 -8.30 -12.93 25.76
C ALA A 472 -7.35 -13.70 26.70
N CYS A 473 -6.25 -13.10 27.16
CA CYS A 473 -5.50 -13.54 28.33
C CYS A 473 -6.09 -12.93 29.61
N SER A 474 -5.73 -13.46 30.79
CA SER A 474 -6.21 -12.95 32.09
C SER A 474 -5.45 -11.69 32.52
N ILE A 475 -5.67 -10.59 31.80
CA ILE A 475 -4.99 -9.30 31.99
C ILE A 475 -6.03 -8.21 32.24
N SER A 476 -5.83 -7.39 33.27
CA SER A 476 -6.74 -6.27 33.57
C SER A 476 -6.65 -5.16 32.50
N PHE A 477 -7.80 -4.57 32.18
CA PHE A 477 -7.88 -3.45 31.25
C PHE A 477 -7.02 -2.25 31.71
N THR A 478 -7.01 -1.98 33.01
CA THR A 478 -6.21 -0.90 33.63
C THR A 478 -4.72 -1.09 33.39
N LEU A 479 -4.21 -2.32 33.53
CA LEU A 479 -2.80 -2.59 33.27
C LEU A 479 -2.45 -2.39 31.80
N LEU A 480 -3.31 -2.82 30.87
CA LEU A 480 -3.08 -2.62 29.44
C LEU A 480 -3.01 -1.13 29.07
N GLU A 481 -3.86 -0.28 29.65
CA GLU A 481 -3.78 1.17 29.44
C GLU A 481 -2.47 1.75 29.96
N ASP A 482 -2.02 1.33 31.14
CA ASP A 482 -0.76 1.80 31.73
C ASP A 482 0.46 1.33 30.93
N LEU A 483 0.46 0.07 30.45
CA LEU A 483 1.51 -0.46 29.60
C LEU A 483 1.57 0.26 28.24
N ARG A 484 0.43 0.57 27.63
CA ARG A 484 0.39 1.35 26.38
C ARG A 484 0.98 2.75 26.54
N LYS A 485 0.80 3.39 27.71
CA LYS A 485 1.43 4.67 28.04
C LYS A 485 2.94 4.51 28.28
N GLN A 486 3.36 3.44 28.95
CA GLN A 486 4.77 3.18 29.28
C GLN A 486 5.59 2.76 28.05
N TYR A 487 4.98 2.04 27.11
CA TYR A 487 5.61 1.50 25.90
C TYR A 487 4.93 2.03 24.62
N PRO A 488 5.01 3.33 24.32
CA PRO A 488 4.27 3.94 23.20
C PRO A 488 4.72 3.46 21.81
N ASN A 489 5.88 2.82 21.72
CA ASN A 489 6.43 2.27 20.48
C ASN A 489 6.06 0.79 20.26
N VAL A 490 5.27 0.19 21.16
CA VAL A 490 4.78 -1.18 21.06
C VAL A 490 3.27 -1.16 20.90
N GLN A 491 2.77 -1.74 19.82
CA GLN A 491 1.35 -1.98 19.61
C GLN A 491 0.91 -3.15 20.49
N ILE A 492 0.29 -2.83 21.64
CA ILE A 492 -0.25 -3.82 22.58
C ILE A 492 -1.73 -4.02 22.28
N LEU A 493 -2.10 -5.20 21.78
CA LEU A 493 -3.47 -5.59 21.41
C LEU A 493 -4.17 -6.31 22.57
#